data_AF-A0A7Y5IZ98-F1
#
_entry.id   AF-A0A7Y5IZ98-F1
#
_cell.length_a   1.000
_cell.length_b   1.000
_cell.length_c   1.000
_cell.angle_alpha   90.00
_cell.angle_beta   90.00
_cell.angle_gamma   90.00
#
_symmetry.space_group_name_H-M   'P 1'
#
loop_
_entity.id
_entity.type
_entity.pdbx_description
1 polymer ?
#
loop_
_entity_poly.entity_id
_entity_poly.type
_entity_poly.pdbx_seq_one_letter_code
_entity_poly.pdbx_strand_id
1 'polypeptide(L)' 'MRTTVNLRDEALRLGKKVSGERGLPLGEVLSEAVLVAFGERALATQQQEYDLPTAGEGGLAPGVDLDNTSALFDLMEGR' A
#
# COMPACT_ATOMS: atom_id res chain seq x y z
N MET A 1 2.18 -2.25 23.63
CA MET A 1 1.43 -2.21 24.91
C MET A 1 1.35 -3.62 25.49
N ARG A 2 1.42 -3.81 26.82
CA ARG A 2 1.22 -5.14 27.43
C ARG A 2 -0.25 -5.35 27.75
N THR A 3 -0.86 -6.35 27.14
CA THR A 3 -2.28 -6.66 27.31
C THR A 3 -2.45 -8.15 27.56
N THR A 4 -3.33 -8.50 28.50
CA THR A 4 -3.72 -9.89 28.75
C THR A 4 -5.06 -10.13 28.06
N VAL A 5 -5.13 -11.15 27.22
CA VAL A 5 -6.32 -11.52 26.45
C VAL A 5 -6.54 -13.03 26.55
N ASN A 6 -7.80 -13.46 26.52
CA ASN A 6 -8.12 -14.87 26.41
C ASN A 6 -8.05 -15.29 24.94
N LEU A 7 -7.21 -16.28 24.61
CA LEU A 7 -7.10 -16.86 23.27
C LEU A 7 -7.66 -18.28 23.28
N ARG A 8 -8.27 -18.66 22.16
CA ARG A 8 -8.61 -20.06 21.91
C ARG A 8 -7.32 -20.87 21.69
N ASP A 9 -7.31 -22.12 22.12
CA ASP A 9 -6.12 -22.98 22.06
C ASP A 9 -5.60 -23.15 20.63
N GLU A 10 -6.49 -23.24 19.64
CA GLU A 10 -6.09 -23.31 18.24
C GLU A 10 -5.28 -22.08 17.78
N ALA A 11 -5.67 -20.88 18.24
CA ALA A 11 -4.99 -19.64 17.89
C ALA A 11 -3.61 -19.57 18.55
N LEU A 12 -3.50 -20.01 19.81
CA LEU A 12 -2.21 -20.06 20.50
C LEU A 12 -1.25 -21.06 19.86
N ARG A 13 -1.73 -22.24 19.45
CA ARG A 13 -0.92 -23.23 18.74
C ARG A 13 -0.39 -22.70 17.42
N LEU A 14 -1.24 -22.07 16.62
CA LEU A 14 -0.83 -21.47 15.35
C LEU A 14 0.20 -20.35 15.57
N GLY A 15 -0.05 -19.45 16.53
CA GLY A 15 0.87 -18.36 16.85
C GLY A 15 2.26 -18.87 17.26
N LYS A 16 2.33 -19.92 18.09
CA LYS A 16 3.60 -20.55 18.48
C LYS A 16 4.33 -21.19 17.31
N LYS A 17 3.60 -21.85 16.40
CA LYS A 17 4.20 -22.43 15.19
C LYS A 17 4.85 -21.34 14.33
N VAL A 18 4.10 -20.27 14.02
CA VAL A 18 4.60 -19.16 13.21
C VAL A 18 5.77 -18.43 13.89
N SER A 19 5.69 -18.25 15.22
CA SER A 19 6.78 -17.72 16.04
C SER A 19 8.07 -18.55 15.88
N GLY A 20 7.96 -19.88 15.96
CA GLY A 20 9.10 -20.79 15.75
C GLY A 20 9.65 -20.76 14.32
N GLU A 21 8.77 -20.71 13.31
CA GLU A 21 9.17 -20.64 11.90
C GLU A 21 9.88 -19.33 11.53
N ARG A 22 9.44 -18.20 12.12
CA ARG A 22 9.98 -16.86 11.83
C ARG A 22 11.10 -16.43 12.77
N GLY A 23 11.31 -17.14 13.89
CA GLY A 23 12.25 -16.73 14.93
C GLY A 23 11.82 -15.44 15.67
N LEU A 24 10.53 -15.12 15.67
CA LEU A 24 9.98 -13.91 16.28
C LEU A 24 9.27 -14.23 17.60
N PRO A 25 9.27 -13.33 18.58
CA PRO A 25 8.51 -13.51 19.81
C PRO A 25 7.00 -13.56 19.52
N LEU A 26 6.27 -14.40 20.28
CA LEU A 26 4.83 -14.60 20.11
C LEU A 26 4.03 -13.28 20.13
N GLY A 27 4.42 -12.33 20.98
CA GLY A 27 3.75 -11.03 21.07
C GLY A 27 3.83 -10.21 19.77
N GLU A 28 4.93 -10.30 19.04
CA GLU A 28 5.12 -9.59 17.77
C GLU A 28 4.28 -10.22 16.66
N VAL A 29 4.30 -11.56 16.55
CA VAL A 29 3.43 -12.31 15.63
C VAL A 29 1.96 -11.99 15.86
N LEU A 30 1.52 -11.94 17.12
CA LEU A 30 0.13 -11.61 17.45
C LEU A 30 -0.19 -10.13 17.14
N SER A 31 0.75 -9.21 17.39
CA SER A 31 0.57 -7.80 17.07
C SER A 31 0.42 -7.58 15.56
N GLU A 32 1.27 -8.20 14.75
CA GLU A 32 1.16 -8.16 13.28
C GLU A 32 -0.19 -8.72 12.81
N ALA A 33 -0.61 -9.88 13.34
CA ALA A 33 -1.86 -10.50 12.95
C ALA A 33 -3.08 -9.60 13.26
N VAL A 34 -3.08 -8.92 14.41
CA VAL A 34 -4.11 -7.93 14.76
C VAL A 34 -4.07 -6.75 13.80
N LEU A 35 -2.88 -6.19 13.52
CA LEU A 35 -2.72 -5.07 12.60
C LEU A 35 -3.18 -5.42 11.18
N VAL A 36 -2.88 -6.61 10.66
CA VAL A 36 -3.36 -7.04 9.34
C VAL A 36 -4.89 -7.20 9.34
N ALA A 37 -5.43 -7.91 10.34
CA ALA A 37 -6.86 -8.18 10.42
C ALA A 37 -7.74 -6.92 10.55
N PHE A 38 -7.24 -5.88 11.20
CA PHE A 38 -7.95 -4.61 11.36
C PHE A 38 -7.46 -3.50 10.42
N GLY A 39 -6.25 -3.60 9.89
CA GLY A 39 -5.60 -2.60 9.04
C GLY A 39 -6.13 -2.59 7.61
N GLU A 40 -6.46 -3.75 7.02
CA GLU A 40 -7.13 -3.78 5.70
C GLU A 40 -8.50 -3.10 5.76
N ARG A 41 -9.20 -3.20 6.90
CA ARG A 41 -10.45 -2.48 7.14
C ARG A 41 -10.24 -0.96 7.16
N ALA A 42 -9.11 -0.48 7.67
CA ALA A 42 -8.79 0.94 7.67
C ALA A 42 -8.45 1.47 6.27
N LEU A 43 -7.69 0.70 5.46
CA LEU A 43 -7.32 1.10 4.10
C LEU A 43 -8.51 1.02 3.12
N ALA A 44 -9.38 0.02 3.24
CA ALA A 44 -10.60 -0.06 2.43
C ALA A 44 -11.58 1.09 2.73
N THR A 45 -11.51 1.68 3.93
CA THR A 45 -12.31 2.85 4.30
C THR A 45 -11.60 4.18 3.97
N GLN A 46 -10.32 4.13 3.59
CA GLN A 46 -9.52 5.27 3.15
C GLN A 46 -9.13 5.16 1.66
N GLN A 47 -10.05 4.73 0.80
CA GLN A 47 -10.01 5.23 -0.58
C GLN A 47 -10.36 6.72 -0.53
N GLN A 48 -9.40 7.53 -0.11
CA GLN A 48 -9.49 8.97 -0.28
C GLN A 48 -9.37 9.19 -1.78
N GLU A 49 -10.49 9.56 -2.40
CA GLU A 49 -10.53 9.96 -3.79
C GLU A 49 -9.68 11.24 -3.91
N TYR A 50 -8.47 11.08 -4.41
CA TYR A 50 -7.58 12.20 -4.67
C TYR A 50 -8.05 12.88 -5.95
N ASP A 51 -8.71 14.04 -5.81
CA ASP A 51 -8.97 14.92 -6.95
C ASP A 51 -7.66 15.62 -7.33
N LEU A 52 -6.97 15.04 -8.31
CA LEU A 52 -5.74 15.59 -8.86
C LEU A 52 -6.12 16.67 -9.87
N PRO A 53 -5.80 17.95 -9.62
CA PRO A 53 -6.09 19.00 -10.59
C PRO A 53 -5.31 18.70 -11.88
N THR A 54 -6.03 18.64 -13.00
CA THR A 54 -5.40 18.53 -14.31
C THR A 54 -4.67 19.85 -14.61
N ALA A 55 -3.36 19.79 -14.86
CA ALA A 55 -2.59 20.95 -15.27
C ALA A 55 -2.61 21.10 -16.80
N GLY A 56 -2.97 22.30 -17.28
CA GLY A 56 -2.93 22.67 -18.70
C GLY A 56 -4.31 22.79 -19.36
N GLU A 57 -4.41 23.68 -20.36
CA GLU A 57 -5.49 23.70 -21.33
C GLU A 57 -4.98 23.05 -22.62
N GLY A 58 -5.42 21.83 -22.93
CA GLY A 58 -5.12 21.23 -24.22
C GLY A 58 -4.77 19.75 -24.15
N GLY A 59 -5.45 18.97 -24.99
CA GLY A 59 -5.04 17.61 -25.31
C GLY A 59 -3.74 17.59 -26.11
N LEU A 60 -3.39 16.40 -26.60
CA LEU A 60 -2.21 16.19 -27.43
C LEU A 60 -2.18 17.18 -28.61
N ALA A 61 -1.05 17.86 -28.80
CA ALA A 61 -0.82 18.65 -29.99
C ALA A 61 -0.92 17.73 -31.23
N PRO A 62 -1.67 18.11 -32.28
CA PRO A 62 -1.86 17.25 -33.45
C PRO A 62 -0.51 16.86 -34.08
N GLY A 63 -0.29 15.57 -34.31
CA GLY A 63 0.94 15.06 -34.94
C GLY A 63 2.10 14.80 -33.99
N VAL A 64 1.92 14.97 -32.67
CA VAL A 64 2.91 14.54 -31.67
C VAL A 64 2.71 13.07 -31.35
N ASP A 65 3.73 12.27 -31.68
CA ASP A 65 3.84 10.90 -31.26
C ASP A 65 4.50 10.84 -29.87
N LEU A 66 3.75 10.37 -28.87
CA LEU A 66 4.22 10.26 -27.48
C LEU A 66 5.26 9.15 -27.29
N ASP A 67 5.32 8.18 -28.20
CA ASP A 67 6.31 7.10 -28.14
C ASP A 67 7.69 7.57 -28.67
N ASN A 68 7.74 8.75 -29.30
CA ASN A 68 8.99 9.39 -29.74
C ASN A 68 9.48 10.41 -28.72
N THR A 69 10.17 9.93 -27.70
CA THR A 69 10.73 10.73 -26.59
C THR A 69 11.56 11.93 -27.06
N SER A 70 12.35 11.78 -28.13
CA SER A 70 13.19 12.88 -28.66
C SER A 70 12.36 14.02 -29.25
N ALA A 71 11.38 13.70 -30.11
CA ALA A 71 10.53 14.71 -30.73
C ALA A 71 9.65 15.43 -29.68
N LEU A 72 9.21 14.70 -28.65
CA LEU A 72 8.48 15.28 -27.53
C LEU A 72 9.34 16.25 -26.71
N PHE A 73 10.59 15.89 -26.42
CA PHE A 73 11.51 16.73 -25.65
C PHE A 73 11.81 18.05 -26.37
N ASP A 74 12.10 18.00 -27.67
CA ASP A 74 12.38 19.20 -28.48
C ASP A 74 11.19 20.19 -28.48
N LEU A 75 9.95 19.68 -28.47
CA LEU A 75 8.74 20.49 -28.38
C LEU A 75 8.50 21.09 -26.98
N MET A 76 8.94 20.40 -25.93
CA MET A 76 8.82 20.87 -24.54
C MET A 76 9.89 21.90 -24.18
N GLU A 77 11.10 21.76 -24.74
CA GLU A 77 12.26 22.61 -24.44
C GLU A 77 12.36 23.83 -25.37
N GLY A 78 11.68 23.80 -26.52
CA GLY A 78 11.63 24.88 -27.50
C GLY A 78 10.74 26.09 -27.16
N ARG A 79 10.43 26.33 -25.87
CA ARG A 79 9.60 27.46 -25.41
C ARG A 79 10.35 28.37 -24.44
#